data_AF-A0A8S3FK73-F1
#
_entry.id   AF-A0A8S3FK73-F1
#
_cell.length_a   1.000
_cell.length_b   1.000
_cell.length_c   1.000
_cell.angle_alpha   90.00
_cell.angle_beta   90.00
_cell.angle_gamma   90.00
#
_symmetry.space_group_name_H-M   'P 1'
#
loop_
_entity.id
_entity.type
_entity.pdbx_description
1 polymer ?
#
loop_
_entity_poly.entity_id
_entity_poly.type
_entity_poly.pdbx_seq_one_letter_code
_entity_poly.pdbx_strand_id
1 'polypeptide(L)'
;MLKDTQTGECFRADHLIENHLEKLLEIKEISDEKKLEMKRILPQIGNMNAAGLDQLVKQYHIKSPNTNNDLSEPIAFNLMFSTTIGATGQVKGYLRPEAAQGMFVNFKRLLEFNQGRLPFAAAQIGNAFRNEISPRSGLLRVR
;
A
#
# COMPACT_ATOMS: atom_id res chain seq x y z
N MET A 1 -5.77 3.71 3.93
CA MET A 1 -5.43 3.69 5.37
C MET A 1 -6.71 3.86 6.14
N LEU A 2 -6.91 3.04 7.17
CA LEU A 2 -8.01 3.11 8.13
C LEU A 2 -7.43 3.54 9.48
N LYS A 3 -8.21 4.24 10.30
CA LYS A 3 -7.83 4.59 11.67
C LYS A 3 -8.84 4.06 12.65
N ASP A 4 -8.38 3.52 13.78
CA ASP A 4 -9.24 3.27 14.94
C ASP A 4 -9.75 4.61 15.49
N THR A 5 -11.06 4.74 15.62
CA THR A 5 -11.72 5.99 16.04
C THR A 5 -11.40 6.41 17.47
N GLN A 6 -11.01 5.48 18.34
CA GLN A 6 -10.70 5.77 19.74
C GLN A 6 -9.19 5.88 19.99
N THR A 7 -8.41 4.95 19.44
CA THR A 7 -6.96 4.89 19.72
C THR A 7 -6.11 5.67 18.72
N GLY A 8 -6.64 5.96 17.53
CA GLY A 8 -5.90 6.59 16.44
C GLY A 8 -4.90 5.65 15.75
N GLU A 9 -4.87 4.36 16.11
CA GLU A 9 -3.99 3.38 15.48
C GLU A 9 -4.32 3.26 13.98
N CYS A 10 -3.28 3.27 13.14
CA CYS A 10 -3.41 3.26 11.69
C CYS A 10 -3.23 1.85 11.12
N PHE A 11 -4.16 1.45 10.27
CA PHE A 11 -4.17 0.17 9.58
C PHE A 11 -4.15 0.36 8.08
N ARG A 12 -3.54 -0.60 7.40
CA ARG A 12 -3.57 -0.71 5.94
C ARG A 12 -4.86 -1.43 5.54
N ALA A 13 -5.68 -0.79 4.70
CA ALA A 13 -7.08 -1.16 4.50
C ALA A 13 -7.24 -2.49 3.74
N ASP A 14 -6.56 -2.61 2.61
CA ASP A 14 -6.40 -3.83 1.80
C ASP A 14 -6.04 -5.03 2.68
N HIS A 15 -4.96 -4.93 3.46
CA HIS A 15 -4.50 -6.01 4.32
C HIS A 15 -5.48 -6.35 5.44
N LEU A 16 -6.15 -5.35 6.00
CA LEU A 16 -7.11 -5.60 7.08
C LEU A 16 -8.33 -6.37 6.56
N ILE A 17 -8.82 -6.00 5.38
CA ILE A 17 -9.96 -6.66 4.73
C ILE A 17 -9.58 -8.08 4.31
N GLU A 18 -8.43 -8.26 3.65
CA GLU A 18 -7.92 -9.58 3.26
C GLU A 18 -7.84 -10.53 4.46
N ASN A 19 -7.14 -10.13 5.52
CA ASN A 19 -7.00 -10.95 6.74
C ASN A 19 -8.35 -11.25 7.40
N HIS A 20 -9.32 -10.32 7.35
CA HIS A 20 -10.64 -10.55 7.93
C HIS A 20 -11.45 -11.56 7.11
N LEU A 21 -11.44 -11.42 5.79
CA LEU A 21 -12.12 -12.36 4.88
C LEU A 21 -11.51 -13.76 4.95
N GLU A 22 -10.19 -13.88 5.04
CA GLU A 22 -9.52 -15.17 5.23
C GLU A 22 -9.95 -15.85 6.54
N LYS A 23 -10.00 -15.10 7.65
CA LYS A 23 -10.50 -15.61 8.94
C LYS A 23 -11.96 -16.07 8.86
N LEU A 24 -12.80 -15.33 8.13
CA LEU A 24 -14.20 -15.74 7.92
C LEU A 24 -14.30 -17.03 7.11
N LEU A 25 -13.46 -17.21 6.09
CA LEU A 25 -13.42 -18.43 5.27
C LEU A 25 -13.02 -19.69 6.06
N GLU A 26 -12.24 -19.54 7.13
CA GLU A 26 -11.85 -20.65 8.03
C GLU A 26 -13.01 -21.12 8.91
N ILE A 27 -14.03 -20.29 9.14
CA ILE A 27 -15.19 -20.62 9.98
C ILE A 27 -16.16 -21.53 9.18
N LYS A 28 -16.45 -22.72 9.74
CA LYS A 28 -17.26 -23.76 9.06
C LYS A 28 -18.72 -23.35 8.78
N GLU A 29 -19.28 -22.41 9.53
CA GLU A 29 -20.71 -22.04 9.50
C GLU A 29 -21.11 -21.03 8.41
N ILE A 30 -20.22 -20.70 7.47
CA ILE A 30 -20.57 -19.78 6.37
C ILE A 30 -21.20 -20.55 5.19
N SER A 31 -22.33 -20.02 4.69
CA SER A 31 -22.99 -20.47 3.45
C SER A 31 -22.01 -20.52 2.27
N ASP A 32 -22.10 -21.58 1.47
CA ASP A 32 -21.19 -21.81 0.35
C ASP A 32 -21.23 -20.67 -0.71
N GLU A 33 -22.38 -20.00 -0.84
CA GLU A 33 -22.53 -18.81 -1.69
C GLU A 33 -21.64 -17.65 -1.22
N LYS A 34 -21.61 -17.37 0.08
CA LYS A 34 -20.77 -16.30 0.66
C LYS A 34 -19.29 -16.65 0.56
N LYS A 35 -18.92 -17.92 0.69
CA LYS A 35 -17.53 -18.37 0.49
C LYS A 35 -17.07 -18.13 -0.95
N LEU A 36 -17.93 -18.40 -1.93
CA LEU A 36 -17.63 -18.17 -3.35
C LEU A 36 -17.48 -16.67 -3.65
N GLU A 37 -18.35 -15.84 -3.08
CA GLU A 37 -18.28 -14.38 -3.19
C GLU A 37 -16.96 -13.84 -2.61
N MET A 38 -16.60 -14.23 -1.38
CA MET A 38 -15.36 -13.80 -0.74
C MET A 38 -14.12 -14.20 -1.56
N LYS A 39 -14.08 -15.43 -2.09
CA LYS A 39 -12.98 -15.89 -2.97
C LYS A 39 -12.88 -15.09 -4.26
N ARG A 40 -13.99 -14.55 -4.77
CA ARG A 40 -14.00 -13.68 -5.94
C ARG A 40 -13.51 -12.27 -5.61
N ILE A 41 -13.83 -11.77 -4.41
CA ILE A 41 -13.47 -10.42 -3.96
C ILE A 41 -11.99 -10.32 -3.60
N LEU A 42 -11.41 -11.31 -2.90
CA LEU A 42 -10.01 -11.31 -2.45
C LEU A 42 -8.98 -10.80 -3.49
N PRO A 43 -8.92 -11.34 -4.72
CA PRO A 43 -7.95 -10.87 -5.72
C PRO A 43 -8.24 -9.47 -6.27
N GLN A 44 -9.44 -8.92 -6.04
CA GLN A 44 -9.87 -7.62 -6.54
C GLN A 44 -9.61 -6.49 -5.55
N ILE A 45 -9.40 -6.79 -4.25
CA ILE A 45 -9.26 -5.80 -3.17
C ILE A 45 -8.15 -4.79 -3.48
N GLY A 46 -6.99 -5.25 -3.98
CA GLY A 46 -5.87 -4.38 -4.31
C GLY A 46 -6.15 -3.35 -5.42
N ASN A 47 -7.19 -3.56 -6.23
CA ASN A 47 -7.60 -2.66 -7.32
C ASN A 47 -8.80 -1.78 -6.96
N MET A 48 -9.39 -1.96 -5.77
CA MET A 48 -10.56 -1.19 -5.36
C MET A 48 -10.18 0.23 -4.93
N ASN A 49 -11.08 1.17 -5.22
CA ASN A 49 -10.96 2.54 -4.74
C ASN A 49 -11.39 2.64 -3.25
N ALA A 50 -11.16 3.81 -2.65
CA ALA A 50 -11.52 4.06 -1.25
C ALA A 50 -13.01 3.77 -0.94
N ALA A 51 -13.92 4.12 -1.85
CA ALA A 51 -15.35 3.87 -1.69
C ALA A 51 -15.70 2.37 -1.71
N GLY A 52 -15.09 1.60 -2.60
CA GLY A 52 -15.28 0.14 -2.66
C GLY A 52 -14.74 -0.55 -1.40
N LEU A 53 -13.59 -0.11 -0.90
CA LEU A 53 -13.05 -0.62 0.37
C LEU A 53 -13.96 -0.26 1.55
N ASP A 54 -14.56 0.94 1.57
CA ASP A 54 -15.49 1.36 2.61
C ASP A 54 -16.77 0.51 2.61
N GLN A 55 -17.32 0.22 1.42
CA GLN A 55 -18.47 -0.68 1.27
C GLN A 55 -18.17 -2.07 1.84
N LEU A 56 -16.99 -2.63 1.56
CA LEU A 56 -16.59 -3.92 2.11
C LEU A 56 -16.44 -3.89 3.64
N VAL A 57 -15.84 -2.83 4.18
CA VAL A 57 -15.71 -2.64 5.64
C VAL A 57 -17.09 -2.61 6.31
N LYS A 58 -18.07 -1.92 5.71
CA LYS A 58 -19.46 -1.85 6.20
C LYS A 58 -20.20 -3.17 6.04
N GLN A 59 -20.10 -3.81 4.87
CA GLN A 59 -20.79 -5.07 4.55
C GLN A 59 -20.38 -6.22 5.47
N TYR A 60 -19.08 -6.31 5.79
CA TYR A 60 -18.53 -7.36 6.65
C TYR A 60 -18.31 -6.91 8.10
N HIS A 61 -18.80 -5.72 8.47
CA HIS A 61 -18.66 -5.15 9.82
C HIS A 61 -17.23 -5.24 10.38
N ILE A 62 -16.25 -4.89 9.56
CA ILE A 62 -14.83 -5.04 9.88
C ILE A 62 -14.44 -4.01 10.95
N LYS A 63 -13.86 -4.50 12.05
CA LYS A 63 -13.41 -3.68 13.19
C LYS A 63 -11.91 -3.75 13.41
N SER A 64 -11.40 -2.87 14.27
CA SER A 64 -10.00 -2.90 14.69
C SER A 64 -9.65 -4.26 15.32
N PRO A 65 -8.57 -4.93 14.87
CA PRO A 65 -8.25 -6.28 15.33
C PRO A 65 -7.76 -6.34 16.79
N ASN A 66 -7.30 -5.21 17.33
CA ASN A 66 -6.74 -5.14 18.68
C ASN A 66 -7.80 -4.75 19.73
N THR A 67 -8.71 -3.84 19.36
CA THR A 67 -9.63 -3.16 20.29
C THR A 67 -11.10 -3.44 19.99
N ASN A 68 -11.39 -4.04 18.83
CA ASN A 68 -12.75 -4.24 18.31
C ASN A 68 -13.55 -2.92 18.18
N ASN A 69 -12.86 -1.80 18.05
CA ASN A 69 -13.45 -0.49 17.81
C ASN A 69 -13.80 -0.29 16.33
N ASP A 70 -14.72 0.66 16.10
CA ASP A 70 -15.09 1.06 14.75
C ASP A 70 -13.95 1.85 14.07
N LEU A 71 -13.83 1.66 12.76
CA LEU A 71 -12.79 2.24 11.93
C LEU A 71 -13.30 3.48 11.21
N SER A 72 -12.41 4.44 10.96
CA SER A 72 -12.67 5.58 10.09
C SER A 72 -12.87 5.14 8.65
N GLU A 73 -13.42 6.03 7.82
CA GLU A 73 -13.45 5.83 6.37
C GLU A 73 -12.03 5.63 5.80
N PRO A 74 -11.86 4.78 4.77
CA PRO A 74 -10.57 4.57 4.14
C PRO A 74 -10.09 5.83 3.43
N ILE A 75 -8.91 6.31 3.81
CA ILE A 75 -8.26 7.46 3.17
C ILE A 75 -7.00 7.04 2.40
N ALA A 76 -6.74 7.71 1.28
CA ALA A 76 -5.48 7.54 0.55
C ALA A 76 -4.31 8.08 1.39
N PHE A 77 -3.22 7.32 1.44
CA PHE A 77 -2.02 7.69 2.19
C PHE A 77 -0.79 7.59 1.29
N ASN A 78 -0.02 8.67 1.21
CA ASN A 78 1.21 8.69 0.45
C ASN A 78 2.32 7.98 1.22
N LEU A 79 2.87 6.91 0.63
CA LEU A 79 3.95 6.12 1.21
C LEU A 79 5.33 6.76 1.04
N MET A 80 5.46 7.93 0.42
CA MET A 80 6.75 8.61 0.32
C MET A 80 7.07 9.37 1.61
N PHE A 81 8.29 9.25 2.09
CA PHE A 81 8.80 10.11 3.16
C PHE A 81 9.04 11.51 2.60
N SER A 82 8.31 12.50 3.11
CA SER A 82 8.55 13.91 2.80
C SER A 82 9.70 14.46 3.63
N THR A 83 10.53 15.29 3.02
CA THR A 83 11.58 16.07 3.68
C THR A 83 11.60 17.47 3.09
N THR A 84 12.45 18.32 3.63
CA THR A 84 12.65 19.68 3.13
C THR A 84 14.11 19.88 2.80
N ILE A 85 14.39 20.39 1.61
CA ILE A 85 15.74 20.53 1.05
C ILE A 85 16.20 21.98 1.25
N GLY A 86 17.38 22.15 1.86
CA GLY A 86 18.01 23.45 2.10
C GLY A 86 17.56 24.14 3.40
N ALA A 87 18.33 25.13 3.84
CA ALA A 87 18.13 25.81 5.12
C ALA A 87 16.85 26.66 5.19
N THR A 88 16.34 27.12 4.04
CA THR A 88 15.15 27.97 3.96
C THR A 88 13.84 27.20 4.10
N GLY A 89 13.88 25.87 3.98
CA GLY A 89 12.68 25.05 4.07
C GLY A 89 11.68 25.21 2.90
N GLN A 90 12.06 25.91 1.82
CA GLN A 90 11.13 26.20 0.73
C GLN A 90 10.96 25.06 -0.28
N VAL A 91 11.95 24.18 -0.39
CA VAL A 91 11.94 23.09 -1.37
C VAL A 91 11.49 21.81 -0.69
N LYS A 92 10.26 21.37 -0.97
CA LYS A 92 9.76 20.08 -0.50
C LYS A 92 10.36 18.94 -1.34
N GLY A 93 11.00 17.99 -0.67
CA GLY A 93 11.59 16.80 -1.28
C GLY A 93 10.93 15.52 -0.77
N TYR A 94 11.25 14.41 -1.43
CA TYR A 94 10.86 13.07 -0.99
C TYR A 94 12.05 12.13 -1.07
N LEU A 95 12.14 11.20 -0.12
CA LEU A 95 13.01 10.04 -0.29
C LEU A 95 12.41 9.16 -1.39
N ARG A 96 13.28 8.67 -2.29
CA ARG A 96 12.83 7.89 -3.45
C ARG A 96 12.14 6.58 -3.02
N PRO A 97 10.92 6.29 -3.50
CA PRO A 97 10.23 5.04 -3.18
C PRO A 97 10.65 3.86 -4.06
N GLU A 98 11.51 4.12 -5.05
CA GLU A 98 12.09 3.17 -5.99
C GLU A 98 13.36 3.75 -6.65
N ALA A 99 14.09 2.92 -7.43
CA ALA A 99 15.31 3.33 -8.13
C ALA A 99 15.08 3.77 -9.60
N ALA A 100 13.89 3.55 -10.17
CA ALA A 100 13.64 3.71 -11.60
C ALA A 100 13.76 5.16 -12.10
N GLN A 101 13.23 6.11 -11.34
CA GLN A 101 13.15 7.52 -11.74
C GLN A 101 14.50 8.13 -12.13
N GLY A 102 15.57 7.74 -11.42
CA GLY A 102 16.93 8.20 -11.73
C GLY A 102 17.40 7.79 -13.13
N MET A 103 17.00 6.60 -13.59
CA MET A 103 17.32 6.12 -14.95
C MET A 103 16.51 6.87 -16.00
N PHE A 104 15.23 7.16 -15.74
CA PHE A 104 14.39 7.91 -16.68
C PHE A 104 14.87 9.34 -16.89
N VAL A 105 15.24 10.04 -15.80
CA VAL A 105 15.81 11.40 -15.89
C VAL A 105 17.13 11.41 -16.68
N ASN A 106 17.91 10.33 -16.62
CA ASN A 106 19.17 10.18 -17.34
C ASN A 106 19.06 9.46 -18.70
N PHE A 107 17.85 9.21 -19.21
CA PHE A 107 17.61 8.37 -20.38
C PHE A 107 18.45 8.77 -21.60
N LYS A 108 18.56 10.07 -21.90
CA LYS A 108 19.34 10.57 -23.06
C LYS A 108 20.81 10.12 -23.01
N ARG A 109 21.45 10.23 -21.84
CA ARG A 109 22.86 9.83 -21.65
C ARG A 109 23.02 8.31 -21.72
N LEU A 110 22.06 7.57 -21.18
CA LEU A 110 22.06 6.11 -21.23
C LEU A 110 21.86 5.57 -22.65
N LEU A 111 20.97 6.19 -23.44
CA LEU A 111 20.74 5.85 -24.83
C LEU A 111 21.95 6.19 -25.71
N GLU A 112 22.60 7.33 -25.46
CA GLU A 112 23.81 7.76 -26.15
C GLU A 112 24.96 6.75 -25.96
N PHE A 113 25.08 6.16 -24.77
CA PHE A 113 26.03 5.07 -24.51
C PHE A 113 25.79 3.85 -25.41
N ASN A 114 24.53 3.58 -25.77
CA ASN A 114 24.18 2.54 -26.75
C ASN A 114 24.09 3.06 -28.19
N GLN A 115 24.73 4.19 -28.51
CA GLN A 115 24.75 4.81 -29.84
C GLN A 115 23.36 5.07 -30.42
N GLY A 116 22.36 5.34 -29.56
CA GLY A 116 20.98 5.55 -30.01
C GLY A 116 20.22 4.28 -30.39
N ARG A 117 20.79 3.08 -30.21
CA ARG A 117 20.16 1.82 -30.59
C ARG A 117 19.25 1.30 -29.48
N LEU A 118 18.17 0.64 -29.88
CA LEU A 118 17.27 -0.10 -28.99
C LEU A 118 17.28 -1.59 -29.36
N PRO A 119 17.01 -2.51 -28.41
CA PRO A 119 16.80 -2.27 -26.98
C PRO A 119 18.12 -2.04 -26.22
N PHE A 120 18.06 -1.32 -25.10
CA PHE A 120 19.13 -1.30 -24.10
C PHE A 120 18.52 -1.38 -22.70
N ALA A 121 19.34 -1.76 -21.72
CA ALA A 121 18.96 -1.82 -20.32
C ALA A 121 19.92 -0.98 -19.46
N ALA A 122 19.36 -0.39 -18.41
CA ALA A 122 20.12 0.23 -17.33
C ALA A 122 19.65 -0.37 -16.01
N ALA A 123 20.57 -0.48 -15.04
CA ALA A 123 20.29 -1.05 -13.73
C ALA A 123 20.86 -0.14 -12.64
N GLN A 124 20.20 -0.13 -11.49
CA GLN A 124 20.67 0.60 -10.32
C GLN A 124 20.42 -0.24 -9.06
N ILE A 125 21.45 -0.40 -8.24
CA ILE A 125 21.37 -1.04 -6.93
C ILE A 125 21.48 0.05 -5.87
N GLY A 126 20.54 0.10 -4.94
CA GLY A 126 20.58 1.01 -3.81
C GLY A 126 19.28 1.05 -3.04
N ASN A 127 19.31 1.79 -1.93
CA ASN A 127 18.17 1.85 -1.02
C ASN A 127 17.01 2.66 -1.62
N ALA A 128 15.79 2.26 -1.26
CA ALA A 128 14.54 2.95 -1.52
C ALA A 128 13.73 2.96 -0.23
N PHE A 129 12.89 3.97 -0.04
CA PHE A 129 12.22 4.22 1.23
C PHE A 129 10.71 4.26 1.03
N ARG A 130 9.98 3.53 1.86
CA ARG A 130 8.51 3.52 1.85
C ARG A 130 8.00 3.66 3.27
N ASN A 131 7.27 4.72 3.53
CA ASN A 131 6.65 5.02 4.81
C ASN A 131 5.45 4.08 5.06
N GLU A 132 5.75 2.80 5.28
CA GLU A 132 4.73 1.77 5.47
C GLU A 132 3.91 2.06 6.73
N ILE A 133 2.58 2.02 6.55
CA ILE A 133 1.57 2.40 7.55
C ILE A 133 1.70 1.55 8.81
N SER A 134 1.80 0.23 8.66
CA SER A 134 1.89 -0.73 9.77
C SER A 134 2.83 -1.89 9.41
N PRO A 135 4.16 -1.77 9.68
CA PRO A 135 5.14 -2.79 9.35
C PRO A 135 5.13 -3.91 10.39
N ARG A 136 4.26 -4.91 10.20
CA ARG A 136 4.09 -6.05 11.14
C ARG A 136 4.75 -7.36 10.67
N SER A 137 5.51 -7.34 9.57
CA SER A 137 6.00 -8.56 8.89
C SER A 137 7.53 -8.71 8.88
N GLY A 138 8.24 -8.11 9.86
CA GLY A 138 9.70 -8.18 9.94
C GLY A 138 10.38 -7.71 8.65
N LEU A 139 11.36 -8.48 8.14
CA LEU A 139 12.10 -8.15 6.92
C LEU A 139 11.24 -8.13 5.65
N LEU A 140 10.04 -8.74 5.65
CA LEU A 140 9.13 -8.66 4.51
C LEU A 140 8.53 -7.25 4.35
N ARG A 141 8.54 -6.43 5.41
CA ARG A 141 8.01 -5.06 5.41
C ARG A 141 8.89 -4.12 6.21
N VAL A 142 9.83 -3.50 5.51
CA VAL A 142 10.73 -2.46 6.04
C VAL A 142 10.34 -1.08 5.51
N ARG A 143 10.94 -0.04 6.10
CA ARG A 143 10.74 1.36 5.72
C ARG A 143 11.92 1.92 4.95
#